data_AF-A0A3C1H448-F1
#
_entry.id   AF-A0A3C1H448-F1
#
_cell.length_a   1.000
_cell.length_b   1.000
_cell.length_c   1.000
_cell.angle_alpha   90.00
_cell.angle_beta   90.00
_cell.angle_gamma   90.00
#
_symmetry.space_group_name_H-M   'P 1'
#
loop_
_entity.id
_entity.type
_entity.pdbx_description
1 polymer ?
#
loop_
_entity_poly.entity_id
_entity_poly.type
_entity_poly.pdbx_seq_one_letter_code
_entity_poly.pdbx_strand_id
1 'polypeptide(L)' 'ENEAEMMALTTMNPETRRIIRITPEEAEATFDMFDMLLGDNLAARKDYIAEHGGDYLDLADIS' A
#
# COMPACT_ATOMS: atom_id res chain seq x y z
N GLU A 1 9.42 8.72 16.71
CA GLU A 1 8.00 8.40 17.03
C GLU A 1 7.22 9.68 17.24
N ASN A 2 5.90 9.64 17.04
CA ASN A 2 5.03 10.81 17.19
C ASN A 2 4.42 10.86 18.60
N GLU A 3 4.43 12.05 19.22
CA GLU A 3 3.72 12.30 20.48
C GLU A 3 2.19 12.35 20.26
N ALA A 4 1.42 12.18 21.35
CA ALA A 4 -0.05 12.13 21.27
C ALA A 4 -0.66 13.41 20.68
N GLU A 5 -0.17 14.59 21.08
CA GLU A 5 -0.63 15.89 20.55
C GLU A 5 -0.36 16.01 19.05
N MET A 6 0.78 15.49 18.58
CA MET A 6 1.14 15.50 17.16
C MET A 6 0.22 14.59 16.33
N MET A 7 -0.12 13.39 16.83
CA MET A 7 -1.06 12.48 16.14
C MET A 7 -2.48 13.05 16.09
N ALA A 8 -2.92 13.69 17.17
CA ALA A 8 -4.21 14.36 17.22
C ALA A 8 -4.35 15.38 16.07
N LEU A 9 -3.33 16.20 15.84
CA LEU A 9 -3.34 17.22 14.79
C LEU A 9 -3.20 16.63 13.37
N THR A 10 -2.39 15.59 13.20
CA THR A 10 -1.94 15.14 11.87
C THR A 10 -2.76 13.99 11.28
N THR A 11 -3.18 13.02 12.08
CA THR A 11 -3.80 11.78 11.57
C THR A 11 -5.16 11.45 12.20
N MET A 12 -5.51 12.04 13.35
CA MET A 12 -6.71 11.64 14.10
C MET A 12 -7.87 12.65 14.07
N ASN A 13 -7.61 13.97 14.06
CA ASN A 13 -8.67 14.98 14.07
C ASN A 13 -9.54 14.86 12.78
N PRO A 14 -10.86 14.64 12.90
CA PRO A 14 -11.76 14.50 11.76
C PRO A 14 -11.74 15.65 10.75
N GLU A 15 -11.43 16.87 11.18
CA GLU A 15 -11.40 18.05 10.33
C GLU A 15 -10.09 18.17 9.52
N THR A 16 -8.99 17.58 10.01
CA THR A 16 -7.66 17.71 9.38
C THR A 16 -7.12 16.40 8.80
N ARG A 17 -7.62 15.25 9.26
CA ARG A 17 -7.14 13.93 8.83
C ARG A 17 -7.53 13.63 7.38
N ARG A 18 -6.66 12.88 6.72
CA ARG A 18 -6.91 12.32 5.38
C ARG A 18 -7.12 10.81 5.52
N ILE A 19 -8.30 10.32 5.12
CA ILE A 19 -8.63 8.88 5.15
C ILE A 19 -8.84 8.39 3.72
N ILE A 20 -8.26 7.23 3.42
CA ILE A 20 -8.54 6.49 2.19
C ILE A 20 -9.62 5.47 2.52
N ARG A 21 -10.73 5.50 1.77
CA ARG A 21 -11.78 4.48 1.85
C ARG A 21 -11.49 3.42 0.80
N ILE A 22 -11.22 2.19 1.26
CA ILE A 22 -11.09 1.05 0.37
C ILE A 22 -12.49 0.61 -0.09
N THR A 23 -12.64 0.45 -1.39
CA THR A 23 -13.84 -0.14 -2.02
C THR A 23 -13.46 -1.50 -2.59
N PRO A 24 -14.32 -2.52 -2.47
CA PRO A 24 -14.06 -3.82 -3.08
C PRO A 24 -14.02 -3.68 -4.60
N GLU A 25 -12.98 -4.25 -5.23
CA GLU A 25 -12.90 -4.45 -6.67
C GLU A 25 -13.57 -5.76 -7.08
N GLU A 26 -13.41 -6.17 -8.34
CA GLU A 26 -13.79 -7.52 -8.76
C GLU A 26 -13.02 -8.57 -7.95
N ALA A 27 -13.76 -9.57 -7.45
CA ALA A 27 -13.24 -10.54 -6.51
C ALA A 27 -12.09 -11.38 -7.08
N GLU A 28 -12.17 -11.71 -8.38
CA GLU A 28 -11.15 -12.51 -9.08
C GLU A 28 -9.84 -11.74 -9.23
N ALA A 29 -9.88 -10.53 -9.81
CA ALA A 29 -8.69 -9.68 -9.95
C ALA A 29 -8.04 -9.35 -8.61
N THR A 30 -8.85 -9.12 -7.57
CA THR A 30 -8.36 -8.92 -6.20
C THR A 30 -7.62 -10.17 -5.73
N PHE A 31 -8.23 -11.34 -5.84
CA PHE A 31 -7.62 -12.60 -5.39
C PHE A 31 -6.28 -12.88 -6.10
N ASP A 32 -6.22 -12.70 -7.42
CA ASP A 32 -5.01 -12.92 -8.21
C ASP A 32 -3.87 -12.01 -7.77
N MET A 33 -4.16 -10.72 -7.53
CA MET A 33 -3.17 -9.77 -7.04
C MET A 33 -2.69 -10.14 -5.63
N PHE A 34 -3.60 -10.59 -4.76
CA PHE A 34 -3.26 -11.04 -3.40
C PHE A 34 -2.39 -12.30 -3.42
N ASP A 35 -2.69 -13.30 -4.25
CA ASP A 35 -1.86 -14.52 -4.36
C ASP A 35 -0.46 -14.21 -4.91
N MET A 36 -0.37 -13.37 -5.93
CA MET A 36 0.92 -12.95 -6.49
C MET A 36 1.77 -12.20 -5.45
N LEU A 37 1.20 -11.18 -4.78
CA LEU A 37 1.94 -10.31 -3.87
C LEU A 37 2.19 -10.94 -2.49
N LEU A 38 1.25 -11.74 -1.98
CA LEU A 38 1.26 -12.24 -0.60
C LEU A 38 1.22 -13.77 -0.47
N GLY A 39 1.00 -14.51 -1.55
CA GLY A 39 0.97 -15.98 -1.57
C GLY A 39 2.35 -16.64 -1.69
N ASP A 40 2.40 -17.85 -2.24
CA ASP A 40 3.62 -18.65 -2.31
C ASP A 40 4.30 -18.65 -3.69
N ASN A 41 3.72 -17.94 -4.67
CA ASN A 41 4.25 -17.85 -6.03
C ASN A 41 5.43 -16.87 -6.14
N LEU A 42 6.59 -17.29 -5.63
CA LEU A 42 7.80 -16.47 -5.58
C LEU A 42 8.31 -16.06 -6.97
N ALA A 43 8.12 -16.89 -8.00
CA ALA A 43 8.57 -16.59 -9.35
C ALA A 43 7.77 -15.42 -9.93
N ALA A 44 6.43 -15.52 -9.93
CA ALA A 44 5.56 -14.45 -10.43
C ALA A 44 5.79 -13.12 -9.70
N ARG A 45 6.00 -13.16 -8.38
CA ARG A 45 6.31 -11.95 -7.60
C ARG A 45 7.61 -11.29 -8.04
N LYS A 46 8.66 -12.08 -8.28
CA LYS A 46 9.96 -11.54 -8.71
C LYS A 46 9.86 -10.88 -10.08
N ASP A 47 9.17 -11.52 -11.01
CA ASP A 47 8.97 -10.98 -12.36
C ASP A 47 8.18 -9.66 -12.30
N TYR A 48 7.09 -9.62 -11.52
CA TYR A 48 6.28 -8.42 -11.33
C TYR A 48 7.06 -7.25 -10.71
N ILE A 49 7.87 -7.51 -9.67
CA ILE A 49 8.72 -6.49 -9.05
C ILE A 49 9.82 -6.03 -10.02
N ALA A 50 10.41 -6.92 -10.81
CA ALA A 50 11.42 -6.54 -11.79
C ALA A 50 10.85 -5.66 -12.91
N GLU A 51 9.62 -5.94 -13.33
CA GLU A 51 8.91 -5.18 -14.36
C GLU A 51 8.43 -3.81 -13.86
N HIS A 52 7.79 -3.76 -12.69
CA HIS A 52 7.09 -2.55 -12.21
C HIS A 52 7.77 -1.85 -11.03
N GLY A 53 8.68 -2.50 -10.31
CA GLY A 53 9.25 -1.95 -9.08
C GLY A 53 9.97 -0.62 -9.27
N GLY A 54 10.58 -0.42 -10.45
CA GLY A 54 11.22 0.83 -10.84
C GLY A 54 10.28 2.02 -10.90
N ASP A 55 9.04 1.80 -11.35
CA ASP A 55 8.02 2.85 -11.55
C ASP A 55 7.60 3.52 -10.24
N TYR A 56 7.81 2.83 -9.13
CA TYR A 56 7.40 3.27 -7.80
C TYR A 56 8.59 3.68 -6.92
N LEU A 57 9.83 3.67 -7.42
CA LEU A 57 11.00 4.04 -6.60
C LEU A 57 10.93 5.48 -6.10
N ASP A 58 10.43 6.41 -6.90
CA ASP A 58 10.25 7.82 -6.51
C ASP A 58 9.12 8.01 -5.48
N LEU A 59 8.19 7.06 -5.42
CA LEU A 59 7.06 7.04 -4.48
C LEU A 59 7.38 6.25 -3.21
N ALA A 60 8.34 5.32 -3.30
CA ALA A 60 8.85 4.59 -2.17
C ALA A 60 9.70 5.54 -1.35
N ASP A 61 9.29 5.79 -0.11
CA ASP A 61 10.02 6.61 0.85
C ASP A 61 11.25 5.83 1.34
N ILE A 62 12.24 5.68 0.45
CA ILE A 62 13.52 5.01 0.68
C ILE A 62 14.50 6.09 1.18
N SER A 63 14.30 6.53 2.43
CA SER A 63 15.22 7.44 3.14
C SER A 63 15.49 6.96 4.56
#